data_AF-A0A8H5CIV6-F1
#
_entry.id   AF-A0A8H5CIV6-F1
#
_cell.length_a   1.000
_cell.length_b   1.000
_cell.length_c   1.000
_cell.angle_alpha   90.00
_cell.angle_beta   90.00
_cell.angle_gamma   90.00
#
_symmetry.space_group_name_H-M   'P 1'
#
loop_
_entity.id
_entity.type
_entity.pdbx_description
1 polymer ?
#
loop_
_entity_poly.entity_id
_entity_poly.type
_entity_poly.pdbx_seq_one_letter_code
_entity_poly.pdbx_strand_id
1 'polypeptide(L)'
;MPGQWINQCVGLYNERHFVMFMMYLVLATFCFSILGYEKMFQSLGIIHLSGPWPHRMPEVLYAMIYILSAVLCFAVGVMLSFHLWGISNGETSVEAQDHEQYRHRAKVRRETFVNSYDLGRKRNLLLFFNIGENGYPWYTLVLPLRILPYTDGRSWARQEGYDRHLGIRAGEELTDESEDEEEE
;
A
#
# COMPACT_ATOMS: atom_id res chain seq x y z
N MET A 1 12.81 -1.90 -17.50
CA MET A 1 12.88 -1.77 -16.02
C MET A 1 12.50 -3.11 -15.42
N PRO A 2 13.36 -3.77 -14.63
CA PRO A 2 12.99 -5.05 -14.06
C PRO A 2 12.12 -4.81 -12.82
N GLY A 3 10.80 -4.95 -12.96
CA GLY A 3 9.91 -5.16 -11.82
C GLY A 3 10.14 -6.58 -11.32
N GLN A 4 10.91 -6.76 -10.24
CA GLN A 4 11.57 -8.06 -10.01
C GLN A 4 11.22 -8.76 -8.68
N TRP A 5 10.25 -8.24 -7.93
CA TRP A 5 9.77 -8.90 -6.70
C TRP A 5 8.58 -9.82 -6.96
N ILE A 6 7.58 -9.29 -7.69
CA ILE A 6 6.49 -10.07 -8.28
C ILE A 6 6.72 -9.92 -9.78
N ASN A 7 6.93 -11.04 -10.48
CA ASN A 7 7.19 -11.09 -11.93
C ASN A 7 5.95 -10.70 -12.77
N GLN A 8 5.12 -9.77 -12.28
CA GLN A 8 3.85 -9.30 -12.84
C GLN A 8 3.64 -7.84 -12.42
N CYS A 9 2.91 -7.06 -13.23
CA CYS A 9 2.49 -5.72 -12.84
C CYS A 9 1.45 -5.79 -11.70
N VAL A 10 1.50 -4.81 -10.80
CA VAL A 10 0.45 -4.59 -9.79
C VAL A 10 -0.56 -3.62 -10.38
N GLY A 11 -1.83 -4.00 -10.36
CA GLY A 11 -2.92 -3.20 -10.88
C GLY A 11 -4.25 -3.68 -10.30
N LEU A 12 -5.36 -3.24 -10.89
CA LEU A 12 -6.70 -3.34 -10.31
C LEU A 12 -7.06 -4.70 -9.67
N TYR A 13 -6.72 -5.82 -10.32
CA TYR A 13 -7.10 -7.16 -9.85
C TYR A 13 -6.14 -7.78 -8.82
N ASN A 14 -4.94 -7.22 -8.64
CA ASN A 14 -3.89 -7.79 -7.78
C ASN A 14 -3.40 -6.82 -6.69
N GLU A 15 -3.69 -5.52 -6.80
CA GLU A 15 -3.24 -4.51 -5.85
C GLU A 15 -3.72 -4.79 -4.43
N ARG A 16 -4.98 -5.20 -4.27
CA ARG A 16 -5.52 -5.63 -2.97
C ARG A 16 -4.67 -6.74 -2.37
N HIS A 17 -4.34 -7.79 -3.14
CA HIS A 17 -3.57 -8.93 -2.66
C HIS A 17 -2.13 -8.54 -2.31
N PHE A 18 -1.54 -7.62 -3.08
CA PHE A 18 -0.22 -7.07 -2.78
C PHE A 18 -0.19 -6.32 -1.44
N VAL A 19 -1.18 -5.45 -1.18
CA VAL A 19 -1.30 -4.74 0.09
C VAL A 19 -1.57 -5.70 1.25
N MET A 20 -2.44 -6.70 1.06
CA MET A 20 -2.65 -7.74 2.07
C MET A 20 -1.38 -8.54 2.35
N PHE A 21 -0.61 -8.91 1.33
CA PHE A 21 0.68 -9.58 1.50
C PHE A 21 1.64 -8.75 2.36
N MET A 22 1.77 -7.44 2.10
CA MET A 22 2.60 -6.56 2.93
C MET A 22 2.10 -6.50 4.37
N MET A 23 0.79 -6.39 4.60
CA MET A 23 0.20 -6.39 5.95
C MET A 23 0.55 -7.67 6.72
N TYR A 24 0.41 -8.83 6.09
CA TYR A 24 0.76 -10.12 6.70
C TYR A 24 2.24 -10.25 6.98
N LEU A 25 3.08 -9.83 6.04
CA LEU A 25 4.53 -9.90 6.20
C LEU A 25 5.00 -9.02 7.36
N VAL A 26 4.49 -7.80 7.47
CA VAL A 26 4.78 -6.89 8.58
C VAL A 26 4.28 -7.48 9.89
N LEU A 27 3.05 -7.99 9.95
CA LEU A 27 2.50 -8.61 11.16
C LEU A 27 3.35 -9.82 11.61
N ALA A 28 3.70 -10.72 10.70
CA ALA A 28 4.48 -11.91 11.00
C ALA A 28 5.90 -11.55 11.50
N THR A 29 6.59 -10.66 10.80
CA THR A 29 7.94 -10.21 11.18
C THR A 29 7.93 -9.40 12.48
N PHE A 30 6.90 -8.60 12.72
CA PHE A 30 6.70 -7.86 13.98
C PHE A 30 6.46 -8.81 15.16
N CYS A 31 5.54 -9.77 15.02
CA CYS A 31 5.29 -10.79 16.04
C CYS A 31 6.56 -11.61 16.32
N PHE A 32 7.31 -12.02 15.29
CA PHE A 32 8.57 -12.74 15.48
C PHE A 32 9.61 -11.89 16.21
N SER A 33 9.74 -10.62 15.86
CA SER A 33 10.70 -9.70 16.50
C SER A 33 10.34 -9.45 17.97
N ILE A 34 9.05 -9.25 18.28
CA ILE A 34 8.59 -9.05 19.66
C ILE A 34 8.72 -10.33 20.49
N LEU A 35 8.33 -11.49 19.99
CA LEU A 35 8.45 -12.72 20.78
C LEU A 35 9.90 -13.21 20.89
N GLY A 36 10.75 -12.79 19.96
CA GLY A 36 12.14 -13.23 19.84
C GLY A 36 13.20 -12.34 20.48
N TYR A 37 12.84 -11.15 21.03
CA TYR A 37 13.83 -10.16 21.47
C TYR A 37 14.77 -10.71 22.55
N GLU A 38 14.26 -11.43 23.53
CA GLU A 38 15.07 -11.99 24.63
C GLU A 38 16.12 -12.97 24.10
N LYS A 39 15.70 -13.83 23.17
CA LYS A 39 16.57 -14.81 22.53
C LYS A 39 17.61 -14.16 21.65
N MET A 40 17.29 -13.02 21.04
CA MET A 40 18.26 -12.22 20.29
C MET A 40 19.34 -11.65 21.22
N PHE A 41 18.94 -11.05 22.34
CA PHE A 41 19.92 -10.51 23.30
C PHE A 41 20.74 -11.60 24.00
N GLN A 42 20.16 -12.78 24.22
CA GLN A 42 20.89 -13.97 24.67
C GLN A 42 21.92 -14.40 23.63
N SER A 43 21.53 -14.43 22.35
CA SER A 43 22.38 -14.77 21.21
C SER A 43 23.50 -13.76 20.91
N LEU A 44 23.43 -12.55 21.48
CA LEU A 44 24.49 -11.55 21.39
C LEU A 44 25.40 -11.56 22.63
N GLY A 45 25.11 -12.42 23.62
CA GLY A 45 25.82 -12.44 24.90
C GLY A 45 25.55 -11.23 25.81
N ILE A 46 24.62 -10.33 25.43
CA ILE A 46 24.27 -9.12 26.19
C ILE A 46 23.53 -9.49 27.48
N ILE A 47 22.62 -10.45 27.37
CA ILE A 47 21.89 -10.99 28.53
C ILE A 47 22.55 -12.31 28.93
N HIS A 48 23.37 -12.26 29.99
CA HIS A 48 24.00 -13.42 30.61
C HIS A 48 22.99 -14.23 31.45
N LEU A 49 21.92 -14.72 30.83
CA LEU A 49 21.07 -15.76 31.43
C LEU A 49 21.73 -17.13 31.15
N SER A 50 22.61 -17.52 32.08
CA SER A 50 22.93 -18.89 32.48
C SER A 50 23.04 -19.97 31.38
N GLY A 51 24.27 -20.26 30.92
CA GLY A 51 24.65 -21.54 30.28
C GLY A 51 24.78 -21.54 28.74
N PRO A 52 25.28 -22.65 28.17
CA PRO A 52 25.40 -22.82 26.71
C PRO A 52 24.01 -22.81 26.05
N TRP A 53 23.93 -22.26 24.84
CA TRP A 53 22.70 -22.11 24.07
C TRP A 53 21.88 -23.43 24.00
N PRO A 54 20.69 -23.51 24.63
CA PRO A 54 19.98 -24.77 24.84
C PRO A 54 19.01 -25.12 23.68
N HIS A 55 18.97 -24.32 22.62
CA HIS A 55 18.02 -24.49 21.51
C HIS A 55 18.66 -25.24 20.34
N ARG A 56 17.85 -25.99 19.58
CA ARG A 56 18.32 -26.76 18.41
C ARG A 56 18.86 -25.89 17.27
N MET A 57 18.30 -24.69 17.12
CA MET A 57 18.74 -23.73 16.10
C MET A 57 20.08 -23.14 16.51
N PRO A 58 21.12 -23.12 15.66
CA PRO A 58 22.38 -22.46 16.00
C PRO A 58 22.18 -20.98 16.34
N GLU A 59 22.91 -20.50 17.35
CA GLU A 59 22.84 -19.12 17.86
C GLU A 59 23.01 -18.08 16.72
N VAL A 60 24.08 -18.21 15.94
CA VAL A 60 24.39 -17.30 14.82
C VAL A 60 23.27 -17.27 13.78
N LEU A 61 22.68 -18.43 13.46
CA LEU A 61 21.60 -18.51 12.47
C LEU A 61 20.34 -17.80 12.98
N TYR A 62 20.00 -17.99 14.26
CA TYR A 62 18.88 -17.29 14.88
C TYR A 62 19.08 -15.76 14.84
N ALA A 63 20.27 -15.28 15.21
CA ALA A 63 20.59 -13.85 15.14
C ALA A 63 20.45 -13.29 13.72
N MET A 64 20.94 -14.00 12.69
CA MET A 64 20.80 -13.56 11.30
C MET A 64 19.34 -13.47 10.86
N ILE A 65 18.52 -14.48 11.18
CA ILE A 65 17.09 -14.49 10.85
C ILE A 65 16.37 -13.35 11.59
N TYR A 66 16.72 -13.11 12.85
CA TYR A 66 16.16 -12.02 13.64
C TYR A 66 16.47 -10.65 13.05
N ILE A 67 17.73 -10.39 12.70
CA ILE A 67 18.14 -9.13 12.07
C ILE A 67 17.40 -8.95 10.74
N LEU A 68 17.35 -9.99 9.91
CA LEU A 68 16.61 -9.95 8.64
C LEU A 68 15.13 -9.63 8.86
N SER A 69 14.48 -10.30 9.81
CA SER A 69 13.07 -10.05 10.16
C SER A 69 12.84 -8.62 10.63
N ALA A 70 13.71 -8.07 11.48
CA ALA A 70 13.61 -6.70 11.97
C ALA A 70 13.75 -5.67 10.83
N VAL A 71 14.73 -5.89 9.93
CA VAL A 71 14.94 -5.03 8.75
C VAL A 71 13.74 -5.11 7.80
N LEU A 72 13.22 -6.30 7.52
CA LEU A 72 12.03 -6.49 6.69
C LEU A 72 10.79 -5.83 7.30
N CYS A 73 10.57 -6.00 8.61
CA CYS A 73 9.47 -5.38 9.33
C CYS A 73 9.49 -3.85 9.16
N PHE A 74 10.67 -3.23 9.28
CA PHE A 74 10.82 -1.78 9.13
C PHE A 74 10.65 -1.35 7.67
N ALA A 75 11.39 -1.95 6.74
CA ALA A 75 11.39 -1.55 5.34
C ALA A 75 10.00 -1.74 4.68
N VAL A 76 9.39 -2.90 4.88
CA VAL A 76 8.05 -3.20 4.34
C VAL A 76 6.98 -2.42 5.12
N GLY A 77 7.18 -2.17 6.42
CA GLY A 77 6.25 -1.36 7.22
C GLY A 77 6.14 0.08 6.73
N VAL A 78 7.27 0.70 6.36
CA VAL A 78 7.28 2.04 5.75
C VAL A 78 6.57 2.02 4.40
N MET A 79 6.89 1.05 3.53
CA MET A 79 6.22 0.88 2.24
C MET A 79 4.70 0.70 2.38
N LEU A 80 4.27 -0.18 3.28
CA LEU A 80 2.86 -0.42 3.59
C LEU A 80 2.16 0.86 4.07
N SER A 81 2.83 1.65 4.91
CA SER A 81 2.28 2.91 5.43
C SER A 81 2.02 3.92 4.30
N PHE A 82 2.94 4.03 3.33
CA PHE A 82 2.73 4.87 2.15
C PHE A 82 1.55 4.40 1.29
N HIS A 83 1.42 3.09 1.06
CA HIS A 83 0.28 2.53 0.32
C HIS A 83 -1.05 2.78 1.04
N LEU A 84 -1.13 2.50 2.35
CA LEU A 84 -2.35 2.75 3.13
C LEU A 84 -2.71 4.24 3.17
N TRP A 85 -1.72 5.13 3.21
CA TRP A 85 -1.94 6.57 3.12
C TRP A 85 -2.52 6.99 1.76
N GLY A 86 -1.93 6.53 0.65
CA GLY A 86 -2.46 6.80 -0.70
C GLY A 86 -3.87 6.26 -0.89
N ILE A 87 -4.11 5.01 -0.50
CA ILE A 87 -5.45 4.39 -0.53
C ILE A 87 -6.44 5.21 0.30
N SER A 88 -6.03 5.72 1.47
CA SER A 88 -6.91 6.54 2.30
C SER A 88 -7.28 7.88 1.64
N ASN A 89 -6.46 8.40 0.72
CA ASN A 89 -6.76 9.62 -0.04
C ASN A 89 -7.44 9.32 -1.38
N GLY A 90 -7.71 8.05 -1.70
CA GLY A 90 -8.29 7.65 -2.99
C GLY A 90 -7.34 7.88 -4.16
N GLU A 91 -6.04 7.65 -3.96
CA GLU A 91 -4.99 7.84 -4.97
C GLU A 91 -4.21 6.53 -5.18
N THR A 92 -3.91 6.19 -6.44
CA THR A 92 -2.92 5.17 -6.80
C THR A 92 -1.49 5.72 -6.70
N SER A 93 -0.46 4.86 -6.72
CA SER A 93 0.94 5.32 -6.66
C SER A 93 1.36 6.20 -7.85
N VAL A 94 0.76 5.96 -9.02
CA VAL A 94 1.00 6.79 -10.22
C VAL A 94 0.27 8.12 -10.06
N GLU A 95 -1.01 8.08 -9.69
CA GLU A 95 -1.82 9.28 -9.45
C GLU A 95 -1.21 10.18 -8.36
N ALA A 96 -0.63 9.63 -7.30
CA ALA A 96 -0.01 10.43 -6.24
C ALA A 96 1.14 11.32 -6.77
N GLN A 97 1.90 10.83 -7.75
CA GLN A 97 2.96 11.58 -8.41
C GLN A 97 2.37 12.67 -9.32
N ASP A 98 1.34 12.33 -10.08
CA ASP A 98 0.64 13.29 -10.95
C ASP A 98 -0.06 14.39 -10.14
N HIS A 99 -0.68 14.02 -9.01
CA HIS A 99 -1.36 14.92 -8.09
C HIS A 99 -0.39 15.91 -7.43
N GLU A 100 0.85 15.52 -7.17
CA GLU A 100 1.88 16.46 -6.71
C GLU A 100 2.09 17.58 -7.74
N GLN A 101 2.18 17.21 -9.02
CA GLN A 101 2.30 18.15 -10.13
C GLN A 101 1.02 19.00 -10.32
N TYR A 102 -0.16 18.40 -10.19
CA TYR A 102 -1.43 19.12 -10.28
C TYR A 102 -1.61 20.13 -9.15
N ARG A 103 -1.29 19.74 -7.90
CA ARG A 103 -1.30 20.65 -6.75
C ARG A 103 -0.34 21.82 -6.96
N HIS A 104 0.83 21.58 -7.52
CA HIS A 104 1.79 22.65 -7.85
C HIS A 104 1.21 23.62 -8.89
N ARG A 105 0.64 23.12 -10.00
CA ARG A 105 0.02 23.93 -11.06
C ARG A 105 -1.20 24.72 -10.58
N ALA A 106 -2.07 24.11 -9.78
CA ALA A 106 -3.22 24.79 -9.19
C ALA A 106 -2.76 25.92 -8.24
N LYS A 107 -1.73 25.68 -7.42
CA LYS A 107 -1.18 26.68 -6.49
C LYS A 107 -0.59 27.89 -7.23
N VAL A 108 0.10 27.69 -8.34
CA VAL A 108 0.61 28.79 -9.20
C VAL A 108 -0.55 29.68 -9.68
N ARG A 109 -1.70 29.08 -9.97
CA ARG A 109 -2.92 29.78 -10.40
C ARG A 109 -3.77 30.33 -9.26
N ARG A 110 -3.36 30.15 -7.99
CA ARG A 110 -4.17 30.44 -6.79
C ARG A 110 -5.51 29.68 -6.76
N GLU A 111 -5.55 28.53 -7.43
CA GLU A 111 -6.66 27.58 -7.41
C GLU A 111 -6.35 26.45 -6.42
N THR A 112 -7.36 25.68 -6.03
CA THR A 112 -7.19 24.50 -5.16
C THR A 112 -7.46 23.23 -5.95
N PHE A 113 -6.55 22.25 -5.83
CA PHE A 113 -6.74 20.93 -6.41
C PHE A 113 -7.57 20.06 -5.46
N VAL A 114 -8.63 19.44 -5.97
CA VAL A 114 -9.45 18.47 -5.23
C VAL A 114 -9.50 17.15 -6.00
N ASN A 115 -9.16 16.06 -5.33
CA ASN A 115 -9.27 14.72 -5.88
C ASN A 115 -10.75 14.31 -5.96
N SER A 116 -11.28 14.11 -7.16
CA SER A 116 -12.67 13.68 -7.36
C SER A 116 -12.94 12.23 -6.93
N TYR A 117 -11.89 11.41 -6.79
CA TYR A 117 -11.97 10.03 -6.32
C TYR A 117 -11.86 9.88 -4.80
N ASP A 118 -11.59 10.97 -4.06
CA ASP A 118 -11.55 10.94 -2.59
C ASP A 118 -12.98 11.01 -2.01
N LEU A 119 -13.48 9.87 -1.53
CA LEU A 119 -14.78 9.73 -0.86
C LEU A 119 -14.67 9.82 0.67
N GLY A 120 -13.49 10.18 1.18
CA GLY A 120 -13.12 10.19 2.58
C GLY A 120 -12.42 8.90 3.02
N ARG A 121 -11.44 9.06 3.92
CA ARG A 121 -10.50 8.02 4.37
C ARG A 121 -11.10 6.64 4.64
N LYS A 122 -12.18 6.60 5.44
CA LYS A 122 -12.83 5.34 5.79
C LYS A 122 -13.50 4.69 4.58
N ARG A 123 -14.15 5.49 3.73
CA ARG A 123 -14.87 5.00 2.56
C ARG A 123 -13.91 4.52 1.48
N ASN A 124 -12.80 5.22 1.27
CA ASN A 124 -11.76 4.80 0.33
C ASN A 124 -11.14 3.46 0.72
N LEU A 125 -10.82 3.28 2.01
CA LEU A 125 -10.31 1.99 2.51
C LEU A 125 -11.33 0.86 2.36
N LEU A 126 -12.61 1.11 2.68
CA LEU A 126 -13.67 0.12 2.51
C LEU A 126 -13.87 -0.27 1.04
N LEU A 127 -13.80 0.70 0.13
CA LEU A 127 -13.89 0.46 -1.32
C LEU A 127 -12.68 -0.33 -1.83
N PHE A 128 -11.47 0.05 -1.43
CA PHE A 128 -10.23 -0.64 -1.84
C PHE A 128 -10.20 -2.10 -1.39
N PHE A 129 -10.51 -2.37 -0.12
CA PHE A 129 -10.60 -3.74 0.37
C PHE A 129 -11.91 -4.44 -0.03
N ASN A 130 -12.82 -3.72 -0.67
CA ASN A 130 -14.15 -4.17 -1.08
C ASN A 130 -14.91 -4.83 0.10
N ILE A 131 -15.01 -4.11 1.23
CA ILE A 131 -15.66 -4.56 2.46
C ILE A 131 -16.87 -3.70 2.77
N GLY A 132 -17.99 -4.32 3.14
CA GLY A 132 -19.18 -3.62 3.62
C GLY A 132 -20.48 -4.13 2.98
N GLU A 133 -21.53 -3.32 3.08
CA GLU A 133 -22.90 -3.69 2.67
C GLU A 133 -23.03 -4.10 1.20
N ASN A 134 -22.22 -3.51 0.31
CA ASN A 134 -22.21 -3.80 -1.12
C ASN A 134 -20.98 -4.63 -1.56
N GLY A 135 -20.19 -5.13 -0.60
CA GLY A 135 -18.93 -5.81 -0.86
C GLY A 135 -18.86 -7.16 -0.16
N TYR A 136 -17.65 -7.51 0.26
CA TYR A 136 -17.36 -8.77 0.92
C TYR A 136 -17.36 -8.64 2.44
N PRO A 137 -17.61 -9.73 3.18
CA PRO A 137 -17.49 -9.73 4.64
C PRO A 137 -16.07 -9.44 5.12
N TRP A 138 -15.95 -8.95 6.35
CA TRP A 138 -14.66 -8.57 6.97
C TRP A 138 -13.65 -9.72 7.06
N TYR A 139 -14.12 -10.98 7.17
CA TYR A 139 -13.23 -12.14 7.24
C TYR A 139 -12.42 -12.36 5.95
N THR A 140 -12.78 -11.71 4.84
CA THR A 140 -12.00 -11.72 3.60
C THR A 140 -10.70 -10.92 3.69
N LEU A 141 -10.51 -10.15 4.75
CA LEU A 141 -9.18 -9.61 5.09
C LEU A 141 -8.27 -10.68 5.64
N VAL A 142 -8.82 -11.65 6.39
CA VAL A 142 -8.07 -12.70 7.11
C VAL A 142 -7.76 -13.90 6.20
N LEU A 143 -8.67 -14.21 5.28
CA LEU A 143 -8.52 -15.35 4.38
C LEU A 143 -8.01 -14.90 3.00
N PRO A 144 -7.02 -15.59 2.40
CA PRO A 144 -6.50 -15.28 1.07
C PRO A 144 -7.47 -15.76 -0.02
N LEU A 145 -8.66 -15.17 -0.06
CA LEU A 145 -9.67 -15.47 -1.06
C LEU A 145 -9.43 -14.64 -2.32
N ARG A 146 -9.79 -15.23 -3.47
CA ARG A 146 -9.84 -14.48 -4.73
C ARG A 146 -11.05 -13.56 -4.68
N ILE A 147 -10.80 -12.27 -4.61
CA ILE A 147 -11.84 -11.25 -4.56
C ILE A 147 -11.70 -10.33 -5.76
N LEU A 148 -12.81 -10.10 -6.44
CA LEU A 148 -12.86 -9.16 -7.55
C LEU A 148 -12.91 -7.71 -7.03
N PRO A 149 -12.28 -6.77 -7.75
CA PRO A 149 -12.44 -5.34 -7.49
C PRO A 149 -13.91 -4.93 -7.61
N TYR A 150 -14.27 -3.82 -6.98
CA TYR A 150 -15.64 -3.28 -7.07
C TYR A 150 -15.95 -2.67 -8.45
N THR A 151 -14.92 -2.40 -9.25
CA THR A 151 -14.97 -1.72 -10.55
C THR A 151 -14.39 -2.60 -11.66
N ASP A 152 -14.79 -2.33 -12.89
CA ASP A 152 -14.27 -2.91 -14.13
C ASP A 152 -12.96 -2.25 -14.62
N GLY A 153 -12.53 -1.15 -13.97
CA GLY A 153 -11.35 -0.38 -14.36
C GLY A 153 -11.61 0.66 -15.44
N ARG A 154 -12.88 0.95 -15.77
CA ARG A 154 -13.29 2.06 -16.64
C ARG A 154 -14.10 3.11 -15.90
N SER A 155 -14.79 2.71 -14.83
CA SER A 155 -15.64 3.59 -14.04
C SER A 155 -15.37 3.43 -12.54
N TRP A 156 -15.03 4.53 -11.87
CA TRP A 156 -14.75 4.54 -10.44
C TRP A 156 -15.78 5.39 -9.69
N ALA A 157 -15.99 5.07 -8.41
CA ALA A 157 -16.85 5.87 -7.57
C ALA A 157 -16.24 7.26 -7.36
N ARG A 158 -17.01 8.32 -7.60
CA ARG A 158 -16.59 9.72 -7.50
C ARG A 158 -17.40 10.47 -6.45
N GLN A 159 -16.81 11.53 -5.91
CA GLN A 159 -17.49 12.43 -5.00
C GLN A 159 -18.66 13.11 -5.71
N GLU A 160 -19.80 13.23 -5.01
CA GLU A 160 -21.00 13.84 -5.56
C GLU A 160 -20.71 15.31 -5.97
N GLY A 161 -21.09 15.65 -7.21
CA GLY A 161 -20.84 16.97 -7.79
C GLY A 161 -19.49 17.13 -8.51
N TYR A 162 -18.68 16.08 -8.61
CA TYR A 162 -17.40 16.11 -9.35
C TYR A 162 -17.34 15.08 -10.46
N ASP A 163 -17.41 15.55 -11.71
CA ASP A 163 -17.16 14.71 -12.91
C ASP A 163 -15.67 14.65 -13.26
N ARG A 164 -14.87 15.65 -12.86
CA ARG A 164 -13.41 15.71 -13.03
C ARG A 164 -12.75 16.28 -11.79
N HIS A 165 -11.43 16.16 -11.69
CA HIS A 165 -10.66 16.78 -10.62
C HIS A 165 -10.84 18.31 -10.61
N LEU A 166 -11.04 18.90 -9.44
CA LEU A 166 -11.11 20.37 -9.34
C LEU A 166 -9.70 20.95 -9.50
N GLY A 167 -9.58 22.10 -10.16
CA GLY A 167 -8.30 22.82 -10.33
C GLY A 167 -7.42 22.29 -11.46
N ILE A 168 -7.96 21.39 -12.30
CA ILE A 168 -7.36 20.92 -13.56
C ILE A 168 -8.27 21.35 -14.72
N ARG A 169 -7.68 21.93 -15.77
CA ARG A 169 -8.41 22.28 -17.01
C ARG A 169 -8.30 21.11 -18.00
N ALA A 170 -9.24 21.02 -18.94
CA ALA A 170 -9.16 20.01 -20.01
C ALA A 170 -7.80 20.13 -20.76
N GLY A 171 -7.12 19.00 -20.97
CA GLY A 171 -5.78 18.94 -21.57
C GLY A 171 -4.62 19.17 -20.59
N GLU A 172 -4.89 19.44 -19.31
CA GLU A 172 -3.85 19.51 -18.27
C GLU A 172 -3.64 18.20 -17.51
N GLU A 173 -4.54 17.22 -17.67
CA GLU A 173 -4.37 15.86 -17.14
C GLU A 173 -3.23 15.18 -17.93
N LEU A 174 -2.23 14.63 -17.23
CA LEU A 174 -1.12 13.91 -17.85
C LEU A 174 -1.56 12.64 -18.58
N THR A 175 -2.76 12.15 -18.26
CA THR A 175 -3.38 10.95 -18.82
C THR A 175 -4.37 11.25 -19.94
N ASP A 176 -4.65 12.52 -20.24
CA ASP A 176 -5.40 12.87 -21.44
C ASP A 176 -4.54 12.41 -22.63
N GLU A 177 -5.08 11.54 -23.48
CA GLU A 177 -4.44 11.16 -24.73
C GLU A 177 -4.12 12.45 -25.49
N SER A 178 -2.85 12.65 -25.85
CA SER A 178 -2.38 13.87 -26.51
C SER A 178 -2.94 14.06 -27.92
N GLU A 179 -3.86 13.23 -28.39
CA GLU A 179 -4.29 13.13 -29.78
C GLU A 179 -5.71 12.59 -29.81
N ASP A 180 -6.71 13.46 -29.95
CA ASP A 180 -7.91 13.26 -30.77
C ASP A 180 -8.71 14.58 -30.76
N GLU A 181 -9.05 15.10 -31.96
CA GLU A 181 -9.90 16.28 -32.24
C GLU A 181 -9.27 17.64 -32.65
N GLU A 182 -8.15 17.72 -33.39
CA GLU A 182 -7.89 18.93 -34.24
C GLU A 182 -7.38 18.68 -35.68
N GLU A 183 -7.33 17.44 -36.19
CA GLU A 183 -7.08 17.21 -37.63
C GLU A 183 -7.90 16.03 -38.18
N GLU A 184 -9.18 16.25 -38.51
CA GLU A 184 -9.86 15.71 -39.71
C GLU A 184 -10.96 16.68 -40.21
#